data_AF-A0A5K8AG96-F1
#
_entry.id   AF-A0A5K8AG96-F1
#
_cell.length_a   1.000
_cell.length_b   1.000
_cell.length_c   1.000
_cell.angle_alpha   90.00
_cell.angle_beta   90.00
_cell.angle_gamma   90.00
#
_symmetry.space_group_name_H-M   'P 1'
#
loop_
_entity.id
_entity.type
_entity.pdbx_description
1 polymer ?
#
loop_
_entity_poly.entity_id
_entity_poly.type
_entity_poly.pdbx_seq_one_letter_code
_entity_poly.pdbx_strand_id
1 'polypeptide(L)'
;MQRLLTGYAVSFNRRHKRHGQLFQNRYKSIICQEDAYLLELVRYIHLNPLRAGMVEDFRALTDYPFSGHRLLVGADDCSWQDGAYVLGCFGKKVAKARKAYLDYVQAGVAMGRRPELVGGGLVRSLGGWSEVKKMGE
;
A
#
# COMPACT_ATOMS: atom_id res chain seq x y z
N MET A 1 8.84 15.15 2.56
CA MET A 1 9.36 13.96 3.27
C MET A 1 10.58 14.23 4.16
N GLN A 2 11.52 15.11 3.79
CA GLN A 2 12.71 15.40 4.63
C GLN A 2 12.36 15.78 6.07
N ARG A 3 11.47 16.77 6.28
CA ARG A 3 11.06 17.20 7.63
C ARG A 3 10.54 16.06 8.50
N LEU A 4 9.68 15.21 7.95
CA LEU A 4 9.05 14.08 8.66
C LEU A 4 10.08 13.01 9.03
N LEU A 5 10.86 12.54 8.05
CA LEU A 5 11.82 11.46 8.25
C LEU A 5 12.99 11.90 9.15
N THR A 6 13.53 13.10 8.94
CA THR A 6 14.60 13.65 9.79
C THR A 6 14.10 13.85 11.21
N GLY A 7 12.92 14.45 11.40
CA GLY A 7 12.35 14.65 12.73
C GLY A 7 12.13 13.34 13.48
N TYR A 8 11.59 12.32 12.81
CA TYR A 8 11.41 10.99 13.40
C TYR A 8 12.75 10.32 13.73
N ALA A 9 13.72 10.32 12.80
CA ALA A 9 15.02 9.70 13.02
C ALA A 9 15.77 10.33 14.19
N VAL A 10 15.76 11.66 14.32
CA VAL A 10 16.38 12.36 15.45
C VAL A 10 15.68 11.99 16.76
N SER A 11 14.35 11.98 16.78
CA SER A 11 13.57 11.65 17.99
C SER A 11 13.79 10.20 18.43
N PHE A 12 13.78 9.26 17.49
CA PHE A 12 14.04 7.84 17.72
C PHE A 12 15.46 7.61 18.25
N ASN A 13 16.47 8.19 17.60
CA ASN A 13 17.87 8.04 18.02
C ASN A 13 18.10 8.58 19.44
N ARG A 14 17.51 9.74 19.79
CA ARG A 14 17.55 10.29 21.15
C ARG A 14 16.87 9.36 22.16
N ARG A 15 15.66 8.88 21.85
CA ARG A 15 14.89 7.99 22.74
C ARG A 15 15.62 6.68 23.03
N HIS A 16 16.28 6.11 22.02
CA HIS A 16 16.92 4.78 22.11
C HIS A 16 18.43 4.84 22.32
N LYS A 17 19.01 6.03 22.58
CA LYS A 17 20.46 6.24 22.74
C LYS A 17 21.28 5.66 21.57
N ARG A 18 20.78 5.83 20.35
CA ARG A 18 21.43 5.37 19.10
C ARG A 18 22.03 6.54 18.33
N HIS A 19 22.98 6.22 17.47
CA HIS A 19 23.61 7.16 16.54
C HIS A 19 23.52 6.62 15.11
N GLY A 20 23.68 7.52 14.12
CA GLY A 20 23.70 7.17 12.70
C GLY A 20 22.34 7.14 12.01
N GLN A 21 22.33 6.57 10.81
CA GLN A 21 21.14 6.50 9.94
C GLN A 21 20.11 5.51 10.51
N LEU A 22 18.84 5.94 10.55
CA LEU A 22 17.72 5.06 10.92
C LEU A 22 17.11 4.36 9.70
N PHE A 23 16.95 5.10 8.60
CA PHE A 23 16.36 4.58 7.37
C PHE A 23 17.46 4.07 6.43
N GLN A 24 17.26 2.87 5.87
CA GLN A 24 18.24 2.24 4.99
C GLN A 24 18.36 2.96 3.63
N ASN A 25 17.26 3.51 3.11
CA ASN A 25 17.19 4.13 1.79
C ASN A 25 16.39 5.44 1.84
N ARG A 26 16.56 6.29 0.82
CA ARG A 26 15.69 7.46 0.60
C ARG A 26 14.27 7.00 0.27
N TYR A 27 13.28 7.81 0.66
CA TYR A 27 11.90 7.60 0.25
C TYR A 27 11.76 7.67 -1.27
N LYS A 28 10.73 7.01 -1.80
CA LYS A 28 10.38 7.03 -3.22
C LYS A 28 9.13 7.88 -3.41
N SER A 29 9.11 8.63 -4.52
CA SER A 29 7.95 9.43 -4.95
C SER A 29 7.62 9.04 -6.38
N ILE A 30 6.43 8.45 -6.56
CA ILE A 30 5.95 7.93 -7.84
C ILE A 30 4.59 8.56 -8.10
N ILE A 31 4.44 9.19 -9.27
CA ILE A 31 3.17 9.78 -9.68
C ILE A 31 2.23 8.64 -10.08
N CYS A 32 1.01 8.67 -9.55
CA CYS A 32 -0.05 7.76 -9.95
C CYS A 32 -0.88 8.44 -11.03
N GLN A 33 -0.65 8.09 -12.30
CA GLN A 33 -1.36 8.69 -13.44
C GLN A 33 -2.55 7.86 -13.92
N GLU A 34 -2.54 6.55 -13.67
CA GLU A 34 -3.56 5.61 -14.13
C GLU A 34 -4.33 5.01 -12.96
N ASP A 35 -5.66 4.94 -13.09
CA ASP A 35 -6.53 4.29 -12.09
C ASP A 35 -6.13 2.83 -11.84
N ALA A 36 -5.72 2.12 -12.89
CA ALA A 36 -5.25 0.74 -12.79
C ALA A 36 -4.01 0.61 -11.89
N TYR A 37 -3.09 1.57 -11.95
CA TYR A 37 -1.93 1.56 -11.06
C TYR A 37 -2.32 1.85 -9.62
N LEU A 38 -3.21 2.82 -9.40
CA LEU A 38 -3.71 3.13 -8.05
C LEU A 38 -4.34 1.89 -7.40
N LEU A 39 -5.16 1.14 -8.14
CA LEU A 39 -5.78 -0.09 -7.66
C LEU A 39 -4.73 -1.12 -7.23
N GLU A 40 -3.71 -1.38 -8.07
CA GLU A 40 -2.65 -2.33 -7.73
C GLU A 40 -1.82 -1.85 -6.53
N LEU A 41 -1.58 -0.54 -6.39
CA LEU A 41 -0.92 0.03 -5.21
C LEU A 41 -1.73 -0.17 -3.94
N VAL A 42 -3.04 0.07 -3.98
CA VAL A 42 -3.94 -0.14 -2.85
C VAL A 42 -3.89 -1.62 -2.41
N ARG A 43 -4.01 -2.56 -3.36
CA ARG A 43 -3.87 -3.99 -3.08
C ARG A 43 -2.50 -4.33 -2.53
N TYR A 44 -1.42 -3.79 -3.12
CA TYR A 44 -0.06 -4.03 -2.65
C TYR A 44 0.12 -3.61 -1.19
N ILE A 45 -0.28 -2.38 -0.84
CA ILE A 45 -0.16 -1.84 0.52
C ILE A 45 -0.92 -2.71 1.51
N HIS A 46 -2.17 -3.06 1.23
CA HIS A 46 -3.01 -3.80 2.17
C HIS A 46 -2.64 -5.29 2.29
N LEU A 47 -1.96 -5.87 1.30
CA LEU A 47 -1.42 -7.24 1.41
C LEU A 47 -0.02 -7.31 2.02
N ASN A 48 0.65 -6.18 2.25
CA ASN A 48 2.01 -6.19 2.81
C ASN A 48 2.09 -6.86 4.20
N PRO A 49 1.16 -6.62 5.15
CA PRO A 49 1.22 -7.30 6.45
C PRO A 49 1.15 -8.82 6.31
N LEU A 50 0.28 -9.33 5.43
CA LEU A 50 0.16 -10.76 5.15
C LEU A 50 1.43 -11.31 4.49
N ARG A 51 1.94 -10.63 3.45
CA ARG A 51 3.16 -11.03 2.73
C ARG A 51 4.44 -10.93 3.56
N ALA A 52 4.42 -10.13 4.62
CA ALA A 52 5.49 -9.99 5.60
C ALA A 52 5.38 -10.99 6.77
N GLY A 53 4.31 -11.80 6.81
CA GLY A 53 4.05 -12.73 7.92
C GLY A 53 3.69 -12.03 9.24
N MET A 54 3.21 -10.79 9.18
CA MET A 54 2.73 -10.06 10.37
C MET A 54 1.30 -10.45 10.76
N VAL A 55 0.54 -11.03 9.84
CA VAL A 55 -0.77 -11.62 10.07
C VAL A 55 -0.80 -13.03 9.46
N GLU A 56 -1.58 -13.91 10.05
CA GLU A 56 -1.63 -15.33 9.68
C GLU A 56 -2.35 -15.57 8.35
N ASP A 57 -3.46 -14.86 8.12
CA ASP A 57 -4.29 -15.04 6.95
C ASP A 57 -4.95 -13.72 6.46
N PHE A 58 -5.72 -13.83 5.39
CA PHE A 58 -6.43 -12.69 4.81
C PHE A 58 -7.49 -12.09 5.75
N ARG A 59 -8.12 -12.89 6.61
CA ARG A 59 -9.17 -12.39 7.52
C ARG A 59 -8.55 -11.50 8.60
N ALA A 60 -7.39 -11.91 9.12
CA ALA A 60 -6.62 -11.16 10.12
C ALA A 60 -6.16 -9.77 9.64
N LEU A 61 -6.18 -9.47 8.32
CA LEU A 61 -5.95 -8.11 7.83
C LEU A 61 -6.99 -7.10 8.35
N THR A 62 -8.22 -7.56 8.62
CA THR A 62 -9.26 -6.71 9.21
C THR A 62 -8.88 -6.26 10.62
N ASP A 63 -8.06 -7.03 11.32
CA ASP A 63 -7.65 -6.71 12.68
C ASP A 63 -6.30 -6.00 12.76
N TYR A 64 -5.58 -5.88 11.64
CA TYR A 64 -4.27 -5.24 11.59
C TYR A 64 -4.37 -3.70 11.66
N PRO A 65 -3.94 -3.07 12.77
CA PRO A 65 -4.21 -1.65 13.02
C PRO A 65 -3.34 -0.69 12.21
N PHE A 66 -2.21 -1.18 11.67
CA PHE A 66 -1.23 -0.35 10.96
C PHE A 66 -1.47 -0.32 9.44
N SER A 67 -2.73 -0.47 9.01
CA SER A 67 -3.11 -0.33 7.60
C SER A 67 -4.49 0.33 7.45
N GLY A 68 -4.69 1.02 6.33
CA GLY A 68 -5.99 1.62 5.99
C GLY A 68 -7.05 0.62 5.54
N HIS A 69 -6.77 -0.69 5.59
CA HIS A 69 -7.67 -1.76 5.17
C HIS A 69 -8.98 -1.76 5.98
N ARG A 70 -8.87 -1.52 7.30
CA ARG A 70 -10.01 -1.53 8.24
C ARG A 70 -11.09 -0.54 7.86
N LEU A 71 -10.71 0.69 7.48
CA LEU A 71 -11.64 1.71 7.02
C LEU A 71 -12.39 1.26 5.75
N LEU A 72 -11.66 0.67 4.79
CA LEU A 72 -12.23 0.28 3.50
C LEU A 72 -13.19 -0.91 3.61
N VAL A 73 -12.98 -1.81 4.58
CA VAL A 73 -13.93 -2.89 4.87
C VAL A 73 -15.05 -2.45 5.82
N GLY A 74 -14.91 -1.28 6.46
CA GLY A 74 -15.91 -0.73 7.37
C GLY A 74 -15.80 -1.17 8.82
N ALA A 75 -14.63 -1.67 9.22
CA ALA A 75 -14.32 -2.09 10.58
C ALA A 75 -13.75 -0.95 11.45
N ASP A 76 -13.62 0.26 10.87
CA ASP A 76 -13.09 1.43 11.56
C ASP A 76 -13.66 2.71 10.96
N ASP A 77 -13.59 3.80 11.73
CA ASP A 77 -13.87 5.16 11.28
C ASP A 77 -12.64 6.03 11.50
N CYS A 78 -12.04 6.47 10.40
CA CYS A 78 -10.75 7.10 10.37
C CYS A 78 -10.83 8.40 9.58
N SER A 79 -11.15 9.49 10.27
CA SER A 79 -11.46 10.80 9.68
C SER A 79 -10.33 11.42 8.85
N TRP A 80 -9.08 11.00 9.08
CA TRP A 80 -7.92 11.49 8.33
C TRP A 80 -7.61 10.71 7.05
N GLN A 81 -8.29 9.57 6.81
CA GLN A 81 -8.10 8.76 5.61
C GLN A 81 -9.30 8.93 4.67
N ASP A 82 -9.04 9.29 3.40
CA ASP A 82 -10.08 9.39 2.38
C ASP A 82 -10.47 8.00 1.83
N GLY A 83 -11.30 7.29 2.59
CA GLY A 83 -11.86 6.01 2.16
C GLY A 83 -12.87 6.13 1.01
N ALA A 84 -13.52 7.29 0.87
CA ALA A 84 -14.53 7.52 -0.17
C ALA A 84 -13.89 7.56 -1.56
N TYR A 85 -12.75 8.23 -1.71
CA TYR A 85 -12.00 8.25 -2.96
C TYR A 85 -11.61 6.85 -3.43
N VAL A 86 -11.00 6.05 -2.54
CA VAL A 86 -10.57 4.68 -2.88
C VAL A 86 -11.75 3.79 -3.19
N LEU A 87 -12.83 3.83 -2.38
CA LEU A 87 -14.04 3.04 -2.66
C LEU A 87 -14.72 3.48 -3.96
N GLY A 88 -14.63 4.75 -4.34
CA GLY A 88 -15.12 5.27 -5.62
C GLY A 88 -14.55 4.54 -6.84
N CYS A 89 -13.29 4.08 -6.76
CA CYS A 89 -12.66 3.27 -7.80
C CYS A 89 -13.29 1.87 -7.97
N PHE A 90 -14.04 1.38 -6.97
CA PHE A 90 -14.69 0.07 -6.97
C PHE A 90 -16.21 0.15 -7.20
N GLY A 91 -16.78 1.35 -7.24
CA GLY A 91 -18.18 1.57 -7.61
C GLY A 91 -18.86 2.72 -6.87
N LYS A 92 -20.03 3.13 -7.38
CA LYS A 92 -20.77 4.29 -6.86
C LYS A 92 -21.49 4.03 -5.53
N LYS A 93 -21.87 2.78 -5.25
CA LYS A 93 -22.59 2.41 -4.02
C LYS A 93 -21.61 1.82 -3.03
N VAL A 94 -21.44 2.46 -1.88
CA VAL A 94 -20.48 2.08 -0.83
C VAL A 94 -20.51 0.58 -0.52
N ALA A 95 -21.69 0.00 -0.26
CA ALA A 95 -21.79 -1.43 0.05
C ALA A 95 -21.26 -2.35 -1.06
N LYS A 96 -21.55 -2.02 -2.33
CA LYS A 96 -21.03 -2.78 -3.48
C LYS A 96 -19.54 -2.54 -3.69
N ALA A 97 -19.08 -1.29 -3.53
CA ALA A 97 -17.68 -0.93 -3.64
C ALA A 97 -16.82 -1.64 -2.60
N ARG A 98 -17.28 -1.74 -1.35
CA ARG A 98 -16.58 -2.50 -0.30
C ARG A 98 -16.40 -3.97 -0.66
N LYS A 99 -17.46 -4.61 -1.17
CA LYS A 99 -17.39 -5.99 -1.63
C LYS A 99 -16.40 -6.14 -2.79
N ALA A 100 -16.52 -5.30 -3.83
CA ALA A 100 -15.63 -5.34 -4.98
C ALA A 100 -14.16 -5.06 -4.61
N TYR A 101 -13.92 -4.14 -3.66
CA TYR A 101 -12.60 -3.90 -3.07
C TYR A 101 -12.08 -5.17 -2.38
N LEU A 102 -12.88 -5.78 -1.50
CA LEU A 102 -12.47 -6.96 -0.74
C LEU A 102 -12.11 -8.14 -1.68
N ASP A 103 -12.99 -8.41 -2.65
CA ASP A 103 -12.77 -9.43 -3.68
C ASP A 103 -11.48 -9.15 -4.47
N TYR A 104 -11.26 -7.88 -4.83
CA TYR A 104 -10.06 -7.44 -5.55
C TYR A 104 -8.78 -7.61 -4.72
N VAL A 105 -8.78 -7.28 -3.42
CA VAL A 105 -7.61 -7.49 -2.56
C VAL A 105 -7.38 -8.98 -2.33
N GLN A 106 -8.44 -9.77 -2.09
CA GLN A 106 -8.35 -11.21 -1.86
C GLN A 106 -7.76 -11.95 -3.07
N ALA A 107 -8.14 -11.58 -4.30
CA ALA A 107 -7.55 -12.14 -5.51
C ALA A 107 -6.02 -11.93 -5.59
N GLY A 108 -5.50 -10.88 -4.96
CA GLY A 108 -4.07 -10.59 -4.88
C GLY A 108 -3.26 -11.50 -3.96
N VAL A 109 -3.91 -12.29 -3.10
CA VAL A 109 -3.25 -13.23 -2.18
C VAL A 109 -2.54 -14.32 -2.98
N ALA A 110 -3.22 -14.92 -3.96
CA ALA A 110 -2.66 -15.96 -4.82
C ALA A 110 -1.51 -15.46 -5.71
N MET A 111 -1.45 -14.16 -5.98
CA MET A 111 -0.41 -13.54 -6.83
C MET A 111 0.97 -13.46 -6.15
N GLY A 112 1.06 -13.73 -4.84
CA GLY A 112 2.34 -13.74 -4.12
C GLY A 112 3.09 -12.40 -4.15
N ARG A 113 4.42 -12.45 -4.16
CA ARG A 113 5.29 -11.26 -4.27
C ARG A 113 5.43 -10.87 -5.74
N ARG A 114 5.20 -9.58 -6.03
CA ARG A 114 5.24 -8.98 -7.37
C ARG A 114 6.47 -8.07 -7.48
N PRO A 115 7.62 -8.56 -8.00
CA PRO A 115 8.88 -7.80 -8.02
C PRO A 115 8.79 -6.48 -8.79
N GLU A 116 7.90 -6.37 -9.79
CA GLU A 116 7.62 -5.15 -10.55
C GLU A 116 7.01 -4.02 -9.71
N LEU A 117 6.35 -4.36 -8.60
CA LEU A 117 5.83 -3.40 -7.62
C LEU A 117 6.88 -3.00 -6.57
N VAL A 118 8.00 -3.71 -6.54
CA VAL A 118 9.07 -3.56 -5.55
C VAL A 118 10.29 -2.91 -6.21
N GLY A 119 11.22 -2.36 -5.42
CA GLY A 119 12.49 -1.88 -5.97
C GLY A 119 12.43 -0.50 -6.65
N GLY A 120 11.25 0.02 -6.99
CA GLY A 120 11.02 1.44 -7.35
C GLY A 120 11.84 1.98 -8.53
N GLY A 121 12.40 1.08 -9.34
CA GLY A 121 13.14 1.38 -10.57
C GLY A 121 12.45 0.87 -11.83
N LEU A 122 11.84 -0.32 -11.79
CA LEU A 122 11.40 -1.03 -13.00
C LEU A 122 10.34 -0.26 -13.81
N VAL A 123 9.29 0.24 -13.15
CA VAL A 123 8.21 1.00 -13.81
C VAL A 123 8.73 2.32 -14.41
N ARG A 124 9.78 2.91 -13.83
CA ARG A 124 10.35 4.21 -14.28
C ARG A 124 11.38 4.03 -15.40
N SER A 125 12.15 2.94 -15.39
CA SER A 125 13.10 2.60 -16.45
C SER A 125 12.41 2.08 -17.72
N LEU A 126 11.18 1.57 -17.59
CA LEU A 126 10.46 0.97 -18.72
C LEU A 126 9.41 1.89 -19.36
N GLY A 127 9.03 3.02 -18.74
CA GLY A 127 8.07 3.96 -19.36
C GLY A 127 6.63 3.87 -18.84
N GLY A 128 6.39 3.30 -17.66
CA GLY A 128 5.07 3.23 -17.01
C GLY A 128 4.46 1.83 -16.98
N TRP A 129 3.19 1.74 -16.57
CA TRP A 129 2.48 0.46 -16.40
C TRP A 129 2.06 -0.19 -17.72
N SER A 130 1.80 0.62 -18.73
CA SER A 130 1.62 0.20 -20.12
C SER A 130 2.81 -0.65 -20.61
N GLU A 131 4.03 -0.21 -20.33
CA GLU A 131 5.27 -0.89 -20.74
C GLU A 131 5.57 -2.12 -19.89
N VAL A 132 5.25 -2.09 -18.59
CA VAL A 132 5.37 -3.28 -17.72
C VAL A 132 4.40 -4.38 -18.15
N LYS A 133 3.19 -4.05 -18.60
CA LYS A 133 2.23 -5.04 -19.13
C LYS A 133 2.70 -5.68 -20.45
N LYS A 134 3.33 -4.92 -21.34
CA LYS A 134 3.86 -5.42 -22.63
C LYS A 134 4.98 -6.45 -22.49
N MET A 135 5.67 -6.49 -21.34
CA MET A 135 6.76 -7.44 -21.08
C MET A 135 6.30 -8.76 -20.47
N GLY A 136 5.01 -8.88 -20.14
CA GLY A 136 4.42 -10.08 -19.54
C GLY A 136 3.67 -10.98 -20.53
N GLU A 137 3.70 -10.67 -21.83
CA GLU A 137 3.26 -11.53 -22.95
C GLU A 137 4.47 -12.20 -23.61
#